data_AF-A0A7Z7IFB4-F1
#
_entry.id   AF-A0A7Z7IFB4-F1
#
_cell.length_a   1.000
_cell.length_b   1.000
_cell.length_c   1.000
_cell.angle_alpha   90.00
_cell.angle_beta   90.00
_cell.angle_gamma   90.00
#
_symmetry.space_group_name_H-M   'P 1'
#
loop_
_entity.id
_entity.type
_entity.pdbx_description
1 polymer ?
#
loop_
_entity_poly.entity_id
_entity_poly.type
_entity_poly.pdbx_seq_one_letter_code
_entity_poly.pdbx_strand_id
1 'polypeptide(L)'
;MSRNLAPVVKVSSKNGFMANQRVVGQDVEASPPQLYTGRIRSVWSDGTAMVDWDYSLNHQAERHLVQSGRVRLHHLSHTAS
;
A
#
# COMPACT_ATOMS: atom_id res chain seq x y z
N MET A 1 6.53 -29.79 -4.30
CA MET A 1 7.74 -28.93 -4.22
C MET A 1 7.37 -27.66 -3.47
N SER A 2 7.77 -27.55 -2.21
CA SER A 2 7.50 -26.35 -1.41
C SER A 2 8.49 -25.26 -1.84
N ARG A 3 8.01 -24.21 -2.51
CA ARG A 3 8.85 -23.03 -2.74
C ARG A 3 9.21 -22.50 -1.36
N ASN A 4 10.49 -22.50 -1.04
CA ASN A 4 11.03 -21.89 0.18
C ASN A 4 10.80 -20.37 0.05
N LEU A 5 9.59 -19.93 0.37
CA LEU A 5 9.23 -18.52 0.35
C LEU A 5 9.99 -17.90 1.52
N ALA A 6 11.01 -17.09 1.19
CA ALA A 6 11.73 -16.32 2.19
C ALA A 6 10.70 -15.57 3.07
N PRO A 7 10.92 -15.48 4.39
CA PRO A 7 9.98 -14.82 5.28
C PRO A 7 9.74 -13.37 4.84
N VAL A 8 8.48 -12.95 4.90
CA VAL A 8 8.11 -11.56 4.62
C VAL A 8 8.51 -10.71 5.83
N VAL A 9 9.49 -9.82 5.61
CA VAL A 9 10.08 -8.98 6.67
C VAL A 9 9.88 -7.51 6.35
N LYS A 10 9.83 -6.68 7.39
CA LYS A 10 9.88 -5.21 7.22
C LYS A 10 11.23 -4.81 6.64
N VAL A 11 11.23 -3.86 5.73
CA VAL A 11 12.44 -3.30 5.10
C VAL A 11 12.41 -1.77 5.21
N SER A 12 13.57 -1.13 5.14
CA SER A 12 13.68 0.34 5.18
C SER A 12 13.05 1.00 3.96
N SER A 13 13.20 0.39 2.78
CA SER A 13 12.65 0.88 1.52
C SER A 13 12.45 -0.22 0.50
N LYS A 14 11.49 -0.06 -0.42
CA LYS A 14 11.34 -0.89 -1.62
C LYS A 14 10.68 -0.11 -2.76
N ASN A 15 11.17 -0.26 -3.98
CA ASN A 15 10.66 0.43 -5.18
C ASN A 15 10.53 1.95 -5.02
N GLY A 16 11.44 2.59 -4.29
CA GLY A 16 11.38 4.03 -4.01
C GLY A 16 10.41 4.44 -2.88
N PHE A 17 9.68 3.50 -2.29
CA PHE A 17 8.82 3.73 -1.15
C PHE A 17 9.54 3.47 0.18
N MET A 18 9.32 4.34 1.17
CA MET A 18 9.85 4.21 2.52
C MET A 18 8.83 4.66 3.58
N ALA A 19 9.10 4.36 4.85
CA ALA A 19 8.27 4.83 5.96
C ALA A 19 8.20 6.36 6.03
N ASN A 20 7.10 6.88 6.59
CA ASN A 20 6.75 8.30 6.71
C ASN A 20 6.56 9.09 5.41
N GLN A 21 6.60 8.42 4.26
CA GLN A 21 6.40 9.03 2.95
C GLN A 21 4.91 9.23 2.63
N ARG A 22 4.56 10.37 2.03
CA ARG A 22 3.20 10.64 1.51
C ARG A 22 2.96 9.88 0.21
N VAL A 23 1.78 9.29 0.10
CA VAL A 23 1.37 8.48 -1.04
C VAL A 23 -0.10 8.69 -1.37
N VAL A 24 -0.45 8.40 -2.61
CA VAL A 24 -1.82 8.26 -3.08
C VAL A 24 -2.07 6.81 -3.45
N GLY A 25 -3.04 6.17 -2.80
CA GLY A 25 -3.58 4.89 -3.20
C GLY A 25 -4.66 5.07 -4.25
N GLN A 26 -4.63 4.26 -5.31
CA GLN A 26 -5.64 4.29 -6.36
C GLN A 26 -6.47 3.00 -6.33
N ASP A 27 -7.73 3.12 -5.96
CA ASP A 27 -8.71 2.05 -6.11
C ASP A 27 -9.18 2.03 -7.57
N VAL A 28 -8.53 1.18 -8.37
CA VAL A 28 -8.86 0.97 -9.78
C VAL A 28 -10.08 0.07 -9.99
N GLU A 29 -10.52 -0.64 -8.94
CA GLU A 29 -11.70 -1.51 -8.99
C GLU A 29 -12.99 -0.69 -8.82
N ALA A 30 -12.91 0.49 -8.20
CA ALA A 30 -14.01 1.45 -8.17
C ALA A 30 -14.33 2.02 -9.57
N SER A 31 -15.61 2.30 -9.82
CA SER A 31 -16.09 2.96 -11.03
C SER A 31 -16.88 4.24 -10.66
N PRO A 32 -16.33 5.45 -10.91
CA PRO A 32 -14.99 5.72 -11.44
C PRO A 32 -13.88 5.38 -10.42
N PRO A 33 -12.61 5.21 -10.86
CA PRO A 33 -11.49 4.97 -9.96
C PRO A 33 -11.38 6.05 -8.88
N GLN A 34 -11.11 5.64 -7.65
CA GLN A 34 -11.05 6.55 -6.50
C GLN A 34 -9.64 6.67 -5.95
N LEU A 35 -9.29 7.87 -5.48
CA LEU A 35 -7.97 8.18 -4.94
C LEU A 35 -8.04 8.41 -3.43
N TYR A 36 -7.03 7.89 -2.74
CA TYR A 36 -6.93 7.92 -1.28
C TYR A 36 -5.56 8.43 -0.88
N THR A 37 -5.51 9.52 -0.11
CA THR A 37 -4.23 10.05 0.38
C THR A 37 -3.87 9.44 1.73
N GLY A 38 -2.58 9.20 1.94
CA GLY A 38 -2.09 8.65 3.19
C GLY A 38 -0.59 8.78 3.35
N ARG A 39 -0.08 8.13 4.39
CA ARG A 39 1.35 8.06 4.72
C ARG A 39 1.75 6.62 4.97
N ILE A 40 2.88 6.20 4.40
CA ILE A 40 3.40 4.84 4.64
C ILE A 40 3.86 4.74 6.09
N ARG A 41 3.32 3.75 6.82
CA ARG A 41 3.78 3.37 8.16
C ARG A 41 4.98 2.44 8.09
N SER A 42 4.93 1.44 7.21
CA SER A 42 6.02 0.47 7.03
C SER A 42 5.97 -0.20 5.66
N VAL A 43 7.13 -0.58 5.14
CA VAL A 43 7.30 -1.29 3.86
C VAL A 43 7.79 -2.71 4.11
N TRP A 44 7.36 -3.66 3.29
CA TRP A 44 7.66 -5.09 3.45
C TRP A 44 8.34 -5.67 2.20
N SER A 45 9.12 -6.73 2.43
CA SER A 45 9.95 -7.38 1.40
C SER A 45 9.13 -8.01 0.25
N ASP A 46 7.85 -8.27 0.45
CA ASP A 46 6.92 -8.80 -0.55
C ASP A 46 6.36 -7.73 -1.51
N GLY A 47 6.74 -6.45 -1.34
CA GLY A 47 6.21 -5.37 -2.16
C GLY A 47 4.84 -4.88 -1.68
N THR A 48 4.54 -5.03 -0.40
CA THR A 48 3.40 -4.41 0.28
C THR A 48 3.84 -3.35 1.28
N ALA A 49 2.93 -2.46 1.65
CA ALA A 49 3.12 -1.45 2.68
C ALA A 49 1.89 -1.30 3.56
N MET A 50 2.08 -0.99 4.83
CA MET A 50 1.00 -0.49 5.67
C MET A 50 0.90 1.02 5.45
N VAL A 51 -0.29 1.51 5.19
CA VAL A 51 -0.57 2.93 4.94
C VAL A 51 -1.55 3.43 5.99
N ASP A 52 -1.19 4.53 6.63
CA ASP A 52 -2.09 5.32 7.47
C ASP A 52 -2.79 6.33 6.56
N TRP A 53 -4.06 6.07 6.26
CA TRP A 53 -4.88 6.92 5.41
C TRP A 53 -5.30 8.19 6.17
N ASP A 54 -5.42 9.31 5.45
CA ASP A 54 -5.81 10.60 6.04
C ASP A 54 -7.26 10.63 6.54
N TYR A 55 -8.07 9.71 6.02
CA TYR A 55 -9.47 9.52 6.34
C TYR A 55 -9.80 8.04 6.33
N SER A 56 -10.88 7.67 7.02
CA SER A 56 -11.37 6.30 6.99
C SER A 56 -11.76 5.91 5.57
N LEU A 57 -11.16 4.84 5.05
CA LEU A 57 -11.60 4.24 3.81
C LEU A 57 -13.03 3.75 3.96
N ASN A 58 -13.84 3.88 2.90
CA ASN A 58 -15.10 3.17 2.86
C ASN A 58 -14.84 1.65 2.74
N HIS A 59 -15.85 0.84 3.08
CA HIS A 59 -15.71 -0.62 3.11
C HIS A 59 -15.35 -1.24 1.75
N GLN A 60 -15.71 -0.60 0.63
CA GLN A 60 -15.36 -1.12 -0.69
C GLN A 60 -13.88 -0.90 -0.98
N ALA A 61 -13.40 0.34 -0.80
CA ALA A 61 -12.00 0.69 -0.99
C ALA A 61 -11.07 -0.09 -0.06
N GLU A 62 -11.48 -0.34 1.18
CA GLU A 62 -10.69 -1.18 2.08
C GLU A 62 -10.53 -2.61 1.53
N ARG A 63 -11.59 -3.21 0.98
CA ARG A 63 -11.51 -4.56 0.39
C ARG A 63 -10.65 -4.62 -0.87
N HIS A 64 -10.68 -3.58 -1.70
CA HIS A 64 -9.94 -3.53 -2.96
C HIS A 64 -8.46 -3.19 -2.73
N LEU A 65 -8.17 -2.22 -1.86
CA LEU A 65 -6.81 -1.70 -1.66
C LEU A 65 -6.04 -2.45 -0.57
N VAL A 66 -6.71 -2.89 0.49
CA VAL A 66 -6.08 -3.41 1.70
C VAL A 66 -6.27 -4.92 1.79
N GLN A 67 -5.18 -5.66 1.62
CA GLN A 67 -5.14 -7.10 1.80
C GLN A 67 -4.34 -7.42 3.06
N SER A 68 -4.97 -8.01 4.07
CA SER A 68 -4.35 -8.35 5.36
C SER A 68 -3.68 -7.16 6.05
N GLY A 69 -4.32 -5.98 6.00
CA GLY A 69 -3.83 -4.74 6.59
C GLY A 69 -2.69 -4.07 5.82
N ARG A 70 -2.38 -4.54 4.60
CA ARG A 70 -1.33 -3.97 3.74
C ARG A 70 -1.85 -3.70 2.34
N VAL A 71 -1.24 -2.71 1.69
CA VAL A 71 -1.52 -2.28 0.32
C VAL A 71 -0.35 -2.69 -0.55
N ARG A 72 -0.62 -3.14 -1.77
CA ARG A 72 0.47 -3.43 -2.71
C ARG A 72 1.10 -2.13 -3.20
N LEU A 73 2.42 -2.07 -3.26
CA LEU A 73 3.13 -0.85 -3.65
C LEU A 73 2.76 -0.34 -5.05
N HIS A 74 2.33 -1.22 -5.97
CA HIS A 74 1.90 -0.80 -7.30
C HIS A 74 0.55 -0.08 -7.34
N HIS A 75 -0.27 -0.18 -6.28
CA HIS A 75 -1.47 0.65 -6.12
C HIS A 75 -1.15 2.02 -5.51
N LEU A 76 0.11 2.25 -5.12
CA LEU A 76 0.56 3.51 -4.54
C LEU A 76 1.31 4.32 -5.58
N SER A 77 1.05 5.63 -5.57
CA SER A 77 1.82 6.63 -6.30
C SER A 77 2.46 7.60 -5.32
N HIS A 78 3.61 8.14 -5.69
CA HIS A 78 4.20 9.26 -4.97
C HIS A 78 3.28 10.47 -5.15
N THR A 79 2.98 11.20 -4.07
CA THR A 79 2.47 12.55 -4.22
C THR A 79 3.60 13.37 -4.85
N ALA A 80 3.42 13.83 -6.09
CA ALA A 80 4.34 14.79 -6.67
C ALA A 80 4.41 16.01 -5.75
N SER A 81 5.63 16.42 -5.41
CA SER A 81 5.91 17.61 -4.61
C SER A 81 5.42 18.88 -5.30
#